data_AF-A0A1Q7CWN7-F1
#
_entry.id   AF-A0A1Q7CWN7-F1
#
_cell.length_a   1.000
_cell.length_b   1.000
_cell.length_c   1.000
_cell.angle_alpha   90.00
_cell.angle_beta   90.00
_cell.angle_gamma   90.00
#
_symmetry.space_group_name_H-M   'P 1'
#
loop_
_entity.id
_entity.type
_entity.pdbx_description
1 polymer ?
#
loop_
_entity_poly.entity_id
_entity_poly.type
_entity_poly.pdbx_seq_one_letter_code
_entity_poly.pdbx_strand_id
1 'polypeptide(L)'
;MNTRSLSTRIAQMGGADPDLLDRAPSEKARFVNIGVVVLTTAALSTFSMFFALVDGLAAPWWVAGPLGFGWGFTILNLTRLLIVGVGRRSGPWRTAVMLVPRLAILVLIAIVIVTPLVLRIFQTEIADEVRATNLAAVAALRESPDAKRLDEFNEKIATDQQILAGNIPGVTSAKAEAAQARLREAQTNLEQKRTAAANLYDAMRCELTGEMCSGSSGKVGSGPRYESLKRQYERAEDEVKAAEQSVALAQKALDDANEEARLGNPAAVQEAQTAAQAELPGLVAEREQLQAGIDAAKADVISNTGLLAQLQALDRIGARNPRARLAHLLVGGLLVMLELLPLMIAALSAAGPTTSYDRAVIRRDLEDVLLGPKPTNYDGWMSVEPATGAEMHDRDGDRTVLVTSPSGDFDLVVTIGQVAVAAATAERLSITDGVSQERVEFVVELDSDEPSLRHPGIPVVVDARRGSASARFALQPAAERMDEPPWLWIRATHGRRTMQSIELSVTWSAEASVTTGGGRE
;
A
#
# COMPACT_ATOMS: atom_id res chain seq x y z
N MET A 1 26.32 -2.42 20.92
CA MET A 1 25.38 -2.50 19.78
C MET A 1 26.19 -2.68 18.50
N ASN A 2 26.24 -3.89 17.94
CA ASN A 2 26.97 -4.17 16.71
C ASN A 2 26.29 -3.46 15.54
N THR A 3 26.90 -2.41 14.98
CA THR A 3 26.38 -1.70 13.81
C THR A 3 26.60 -2.56 12.57
N ARG A 4 25.68 -3.50 12.31
CA ARG A 4 25.64 -4.26 11.04
C ARG A 4 25.63 -3.27 9.85
N SER A 5 26.39 -3.57 8.80
CA SER A 5 26.49 -2.72 7.61
C SER A 5 25.13 -2.50 6.95
N LEU A 6 24.94 -1.34 6.31
CA LEU A 6 23.69 -1.01 5.59
C LEU A 6 23.30 -2.11 4.60
N SER A 7 24.28 -2.68 3.90
CA SER A 7 24.09 -3.81 2.99
C SER A 7 23.49 -5.05 3.67
N THR A 8 23.86 -5.35 4.92
CA THR A 8 23.28 -6.48 5.66
C THR A 8 21.82 -6.21 6.04
N ARG A 9 21.45 -4.96 6.36
CA ARG A 9 20.04 -4.59 6.63
C ARG A 9 19.18 -4.68 5.37
N ILE A 10 19.69 -4.24 4.23
CA ILE A 10 18.98 -4.34 2.95
C ILE A 10 18.82 -5.82 2.55
N ALA A 11 19.85 -6.65 2.74
CA ALA A 11 19.76 -8.09 2.49
C ALA A 11 18.70 -8.79 3.36
N GLN A 12 18.52 -8.36 4.61
CA GLN A 12 17.46 -8.87 5.49
C GLN A 12 16.05 -8.55 4.98
N MET A 13 15.87 -7.37 4.39
CA MET A 13 14.60 -7.00 3.72
C MET A 13 14.35 -7.89 2.49
N GLY A 14 15.42 -8.28 1.78
CA GLY A 14 15.40 -9.28 0.72
C GLY A 14 15.21 -10.73 1.18
N GLY A 15 15.05 -10.97 2.48
CA GLY A 15 14.77 -12.29 3.04
C GLY A 15 16.00 -13.10 3.52
N ALA A 16 17.20 -12.51 3.54
CA ALA A 16 18.40 -13.20 4.01
C ALA A 16 18.47 -13.27 5.55
N ASP A 17 18.94 -14.42 6.04
CA ASP A 17 19.42 -14.58 7.41
C ASP A 17 20.87 -14.04 7.48
N PRO A 18 21.14 -13.01 8.31
CA PRO A 18 22.46 -12.39 8.39
C PRO A 18 23.57 -13.37 8.78
N ASP A 19 23.28 -14.34 9.66
CA ASP A 19 24.30 -15.23 10.20
C ASP A 19 24.66 -16.33 9.19
N LEU A 20 23.71 -16.69 8.32
CA LEU A 20 23.96 -17.56 7.17
C LEU A 20 24.61 -16.82 6.00
N LEU A 21 24.31 -15.52 5.84
CA LEU A 21 24.90 -14.69 4.80
C LEU A 21 26.40 -14.48 5.00
N ASP A 22 26.85 -14.38 6.25
CA ASP A 22 28.28 -14.27 6.59
C ASP A 22 29.05 -15.56 6.21
N ARG A 23 28.37 -16.71 6.15
CA ARG A 23 28.94 -17.99 5.67
C ARG A 23 28.92 -18.12 4.14
N ALA A 24 28.19 -17.25 3.44
CA ALA A 24 28.02 -17.27 1.97
C ALA A 24 28.15 -15.86 1.36
N PRO A 25 29.33 -15.22 1.43
CA PRO A 25 29.51 -13.82 1.01
C PRO A 25 29.24 -13.60 -0.49
N SER A 26 29.40 -14.63 -1.32
CA SER A 26 29.11 -14.58 -2.76
C SER A 26 27.64 -14.28 -3.06
N GLU A 27 26.72 -14.60 -2.15
CA GLU A 27 25.27 -14.42 -2.32
C GLU A 27 24.79 -13.07 -1.76
N LYS A 28 25.65 -12.32 -1.07
CA LYS A 28 25.30 -11.02 -0.46
C LYS A 28 24.76 -10.02 -1.48
N ALA A 29 25.43 -9.89 -2.63
CA ALA A 29 25.00 -8.98 -3.68
C ALA A 29 23.58 -9.31 -4.21
N ARG A 30 23.25 -10.60 -4.32
CA ARG A 30 21.94 -11.07 -4.78
C ARG A 30 20.83 -10.70 -3.79
N PHE A 31 21.01 -10.97 -2.50
CA PHE A 31 20.01 -10.62 -1.50
C PHE A 31 19.87 -9.10 -1.30
N VAL A 32 20.96 -8.34 -1.44
CA VAL A 32 20.91 -6.87 -1.48
C VAL A 32 20.06 -6.40 -2.66
N ASN A 33 20.28 -6.94 -3.87
CA ASN A 33 19.49 -6.57 -5.05
C ASN A 33 18.00 -6.88 -4.86
N ILE A 34 17.66 -8.06 -4.33
CA ILE A 34 16.26 -8.40 -4.01
C ILE A 34 15.68 -7.38 -3.00
N GLY A 35 16.44 -7.06 -1.94
CA GLY A 35 16.03 -6.06 -0.95
C GLY A 35 15.79 -4.67 -1.54
N VAL A 36 16.64 -4.23 -2.47
CA VAL A 36 16.46 -2.95 -3.19
C VAL A 36 15.17 -2.97 -4.01
N VAL A 37 14.89 -4.04 -4.76
CA VAL A 37 13.65 -4.14 -5.55
C VAL A 37 12.42 -4.11 -4.63
N VAL A 38 12.45 -4.84 -3.51
CA VAL A 38 11.36 -4.82 -2.51
C VAL A 38 11.15 -3.42 -1.92
N LEU A 39 12.23 -2.68 -1.65
CA LEU A 39 12.14 -1.29 -1.19
C LEU A 39 11.53 -0.36 -2.24
N THR A 40 11.88 -0.54 -3.51
CA THR A 40 11.29 0.21 -4.62
C THR A 40 9.78 -0.02 -4.71
N THR A 41 9.33 -1.27 -4.59
CA THR A 41 7.91 -1.64 -4.52
C THR A 41 7.21 -0.97 -3.33
N ALA A 42 7.82 -1.00 -2.15
CA ALA A 42 7.27 -0.34 -0.97
C ALA A 42 7.16 1.19 -1.13
N ALA A 43 8.15 1.83 -1.76
CA ALA A 43 8.13 3.25 -2.07
C ALA A 43 7.04 3.58 -3.09
N LEU A 44 6.93 2.80 -4.17
CA LEU A 44 5.90 2.97 -5.18
C LEU A 44 4.49 2.83 -4.58
N SER A 45 4.30 1.86 -3.70
CA SER A 45 3.06 1.66 -2.96
C SER A 45 2.74 2.82 -2.00
N THR A 46 3.76 3.40 -1.36
CA THR A 46 3.62 4.60 -0.52
C THR A 46 3.05 5.76 -1.35
N PHE A 47 3.64 6.03 -2.52
CA PHE A 47 3.15 7.08 -3.42
C PHE A 47 1.76 6.76 -3.98
N SER A 48 1.50 5.50 -4.33
CA SER A 48 0.18 5.06 -4.80
C SER A 48 -0.92 5.37 -3.78
N MET A 49 -0.73 4.94 -2.52
CA MET A 49 -1.71 5.21 -1.46
C MET A 49 -1.82 6.70 -1.15
N PHE A 50 -0.70 7.44 -1.17
CA PHE A 50 -0.72 8.88 -1.02
C PHE A 50 -1.62 9.54 -2.09
N PHE A 51 -1.45 9.20 -3.37
CA PHE A 51 -2.28 9.73 -4.44
C PHE A 51 -3.73 9.24 -4.36
N ALA A 52 -3.97 7.99 -3.99
CA ALA A 52 -5.33 7.47 -3.78
C ALA A 52 -6.09 8.27 -2.71
N LEU A 53 -5.41 8.65 -1.63
CA LEU A 53 -6.01 9.45 -0.55
C LEU A 53 -6.20 10.92 -0.96
N VAL A 54 -5.21 11.54 -1.59
CA VAL A 54 -5.28 12.96 -2.00
C VAL A 54 -6.25 13.15 -3.16
N ASP A 55 -6.12 12.37 -4.22
CA ASP A 55 -6.90 12.56 -5.45
C ASP A 55 -8.25 11.83 -5.40
N GLY A 56 -8.34 10.72 -4.64
CA GLY A 56 -9.57 9.93 -4.52
C GLY A 56 -10.48 10.35 -3.38
N LEU A 57 -9.91 10.66 -2.20
CA LEU A 57 -10.68 11.02 -0.99
C LEU A 57 -10.58 12.51 -0.63
N ALA A 58 -9.89 13.32 -1.43
CA ALA A 58 -9.60 14.72 -1.10
C ALA A 58 -8.97 14.88 0.29
N ALA A 59 -8.22 13.87 0.75
CA ALA A 59 -7.61 13.88 2.07
C ALA A 59 -6.47 14.89 2.10
N PRO A 60 -6.30 15.65 3.20
CA PRO A 60 -5.20 16.59 3.31
C PRO A 60 -3.86 15.85 3.38
N TRP A 61 -2.82 16.43 2.78
CA TRP A 61 -1.50 15.80 2.60
C TRP A 61 -0.85 15.32 3.91
N TRP A 62 -1.13 15.99 5.04
CA TRP A 62 -0.61 15.64 6.35
C TRP A 62 -1.26 14.37 6.95
N VAL A 63 -2.47 14.01 6.51
CA VAL A 63 -3.09 12.70 6.82
C VAL A 63 -2.62 11.65 5.82
N ALA A 64 -2.58 12.00 4.53
CA ALA A 64 -2.22 11.08 3.46
C ALA A 64 -0.77 10.58 3.56
N GLY A 65 0.17 11.42 4.00
CA GLY A 65 1.59 11.07 4.12
C GLY A 65 1.84 9.90 5.09
N PRO A 66 1.46 10.01 6.38
CA PRO A 66 1.64 8.93 7.35
C PRO A 66 0.89 7.65 6.97
N LEU A 67 -0.34 7.75 6.47
CA LEU A 67 -1.12 6.59 6.02
C LEU A 67 -0.47 5.91 4.80
N GLY A 68 0.01 6.69 3.83
CA GLY A 68 0.75 6.18 2.69
C GLY A 68 2.01 5.43 3.13
N PHE A 69 2.78 5.99 4.07
CA PHE A 69 3.98 5.33 4.59
C PHE A 69 3.64 4.02 5.34
N GLY A 70 2.59 4.02 6.17
CA GLY A 70 2.10 2.81 6.83
C GLY A 70 1.65 1.72 5.85
N TRP A 71 1.01 2.12 4.74
CA TRP A 71 0.65 1.21 3.67
C TRP A 71 1.88 0.65 2.94
N GLY A 72 2.84 1.49 2.58
CA GLY A 72 4.10 1.04 1.97
C GLY A 72 4.87 0.07 2.86
N PHE A 73 4.90 0.31 4.17
CA PHE A 73 5.46 -0.63 5.15
C PHE A 73 4.69 -1.95 5.19
N THR A 74 3.37 -1.91 5.08
CA THR A 74 2.53 -3.13 4.99
C THR A 74 2.86 -3.94 3.73
N ILE A 75 2.97 -3.28 2.57
CA ILE A 75 3.36 -3.93 1.32
C ILE A 75 4.78 -4.50 1.41
N LEU A 76 5.72 -3.79 2.03
CA LEU A 76 7.08 -4.32 2.26
C LEU A 76 7.05 -5.66 3.01
N ASN A 77 6.23 -5.76 4.07
CA ASN A 77 6.10 -6.99 4.85
C ASN A 77 5.40 -8.09 4.06
N LEU A 78 4.35 -7.78 3.31
CA LEU A 78 3.64 -8.75 2.47
C LEU A 78 4.54 -9.30 1.36
N THR A 79 5.22 -8.42 0.62
CA THR A 79 6.17 -8.81 -0.44
C THR A 79 7.31 -9.65 0.13
N ARG A 80 7.86 -9.27 1.30
CA ARG A 80 8.88 -10.06 1.99
C ARG A 80 8.36 -11.45 2.39
N LEU A 81 7.15 -11.55 2.93
CA LEU A 81 6.52 -12.82 3.30
C LEU A 81 6.36 -13.73 2.07
N LEU A 82 5.98 -13.16 0.93
CA LEU A 82 5.81 -13.89 -0.33
C LEU A 82 7.14 -14.41 -0.89
N ILE A 83 8.26 -13.70 -0.69
CA ILE A 83 9.60 -14.11 -1.13
C ILE A 83 10.18 -15.21 -0.22
N VAL A 84 10.17 -15.00 1.10
CA VAL A 84 10.77 -15.93 2.06
C VAL A 84 10.06 -17.29 2.07
N GLY A 85 8.77 -17.30 1.74
CA GLY A 85 7.98 -18.53 1.64
C GLY A 85 8.30 -19.42 0.43
N VAL A 86 9.12 -18.96 -0.52
CA VAL A 86 9.55 -19.74 -1.70
C VAL A 86 10.70 -20.67 -1.31
N GLY A 87 10.40 -21.72 -0.55
CA GLY A 87 11.37 -22.77 -0.25
C GLY A 87 11.66 -23.65 -1.47
N ARG A 88 12.92 -24.08 -1.64
CA ARG A 88 13.28 -25.11 -2.62
C ARG A 88 12.62 -26.44 -2.25
N ARG A 89 11.81 -27.00 -3.13
CA ARG A 89 11.18 -28.32 -2.98
C ARG A 89 11.41 -29.18 -4.21
N SER A 90 11.30 -30.50 -4.05
CA SER A 90 11.56 -31.46 -5.10
C SER A 90 10.47 -31.44 -6.19
N GLY A 91 10.85 -31.01 -7.40
CA GLY A 91 10.07 -31.12 -8.64
C GLY A 91 9.46 -29.79 -9.12
N PRO A 92 9.65 -29.40 -10.41
CA PRO A 92 9.18 -28.13 -10.95
C PRO A 92 7.65 -27.98 -10.89
N TRP A 93 6.91 -29.09 -11.05
CA TRP A 93 5.45 -29.10 -10.94
C TRP A 93 4.95 -28.73 -9.53
N ARG A 94 5.55 -29.30 -8.49
CA ARG A 94 5.16 -29.02 -7.09
C ARG A 94 5.49 -27.58 -6.71
N THR A 95 6.60 -27.06 -7.22
CA THR A 95 6.96 -25.64 -7.08
C THR A 95 5.94 -24.73 -7.78
N ALA A 96 5.55 -25.07 -9.01
CA ALA A 96 4.56 -24.30 -9.77
C ALA A 96 3.18 -24.25 -9.10
N VAL A 97 2.65 -25.40 -8.66
CA VAL A 97 1.33 -25.49 -7.97
C VAL A 97 1.29 -24.63 -6.70
N MET A 98 2.41 -24.45 -6.01
CA MET A 98 2.47 -23.59 -4.83
C MET A 98 2.73 -22.11 -5.15
N LEU A 99 3.37 -21.81 -6.29
CA LEU A 99 3.74 -20.46 -6.70
C LEU A 99 2.58 -19.73 -7.40
N VAL A 100 1.79 -20.44 -8.22
CA VAL A 100 0.68 -19.87 -8.99
C VAL A 100 -0.34 -19.13 -8.11
N PRO A 101 -0.86 -19.69 -6.99
CA PRO A 101 -1.79 -18.97 -6.13
C PRO A 101 -1.20 -17.69 -5.54
N ARG A 102 0.10 -17.69 -5.23
CA ARG A 102 0.81 -16.50 -4.72
C ARG A 102 0.96 -15.42 -5.79
N LEU A 103 1.29 -15.84 -7.01
CA LEU A 103 1.39 -14.94 -8.15
C LEU A 103 0.04 -14.30 -8.45
N ALA A 104 -1.06 -15.04 -8.36
CA ALA A 104 -2.41 -14.49 -8.53
C ALA A 104 -2.72 -13.39 -7.49
N ILE A 105 -2.45 -13.64 -6.21
CA ILE A 105 -2.62 -12.64 -5.14
C ILE A 105 -1.74 -11.41 -5.39
N LEU A 106 -0.47 -11.62 -5.78
CA LEU A 106 0.45 -10.52 -6.04
C LEU A 106 0.02 -9.68 -7.25
N VAL A 107 -0.49 -10.31 -8.31
CA VAL A 107 -1.05 -9.60 -9.47
C VAL A 107 -2.26 -8.76 -9.06
N LEU A 108 -3.16 -9.28 -8.23
CA LEU A 108 -4.30 -8.52 -7.73
C LEU A 108 -3.85 -7.28 -6.92
N ILE A 109 -2.91 -7.47 -6.00
CA ILE A 109 -2.34 -6.38 -5.21
C ILE A 109 -1.63 -5.36 -6.12
N ALA A 110 -0.88 -5.83 -7.12
CA ALA A 110 -0.18 -4.97 -8.07
C ALA A 110 -1.16 -4.10 -8.86
N ILE A 111 -2.27 -4.66 -9.38
CA ILE A 111 -3.30 -3.87 -10.08
C ILE A 111 -3.86 -2.76 -9.20
N VAL A 112 -4.11 -3.06 -7.92
CA VAL A 112 -4.60 -2.07 -6.95
C VAL A 112 -3.57 -0.97 -6.69
N ILE A 113 -2.29 -1.32 -6.54
CA ILE A 113 -1.20 -0.36 -6.35
C ILE A 113 -0.98 0.49 -7.61
N VAL A 114 -1.07 -0.10 -8.79
CA VAL A 114 -0.79 0.57 -10.06
C VAL A 114 -1.87 1.57 -10.44
N THR A 115 -3.13 1.31 -10.08
CA THR A 115 -4.27 2.13 -10.52
C THR A 115 -4.11 3.62 -10.17
N PRO A 116 -3.89 4.03 -8.91
CA PRO A 116 -3.69 5.44 -8.55
C PRO A 116 -2.48 6.08 -9.26
N LEU A 117 -1.41 5.31 -9.49
CA LEU A 117 -0.21 5.80 -10.16
C LEU A 117 -0.46 6.08 -11.65
N VAL A 118 -1.19 5.18 -12.32
CA VAL A 118 -1.58 5.38 -13.72
C VAL A 118 -2.47 6.62 -13.84
N LEU A 119 -3.46 6.77 -12.95
CA LEU A 119 -4.31 7.96 -12.93
C LEU A 119 -3.48 9.23 -12.70
N ARG A 120 -2.46 9.18 -11.84
CA ARG A 120 -1.57 10.32 -11.60
C ARG A 120 -0.71 10.68 -12.80
N ILE A 121 -0.22 9.67 -13.53
CA ILE A 121 0.61 9.87 -14.74
C ILE A 121 -0.19 10.59 -15.84
N PHE A 122 -1.47 10.23 -16.00
CA PHE A 122 -2.37 10.80 -17.03
C PHE A 122 -3.34 11.85 -16.46
N GLN A 123 -2.98 12.49 -15.35
CA GLN A 123 -3.87 13.40 -14.61
C GLN A 123 -4.42 14.53 -15.48
N THR A 124 -3.62 15.04 -16.42
CA THR A 124 -3.97 16.15 -17.30
C THR A 124 -5.05 15.75 -18.30
N GLU A 125 -4.83 14.63 -18.98
CA GLU A 125 -5.73 14.08 -19.99
C GLU A 125 -7.06 13.65 -19.35
N ILE A 126 -6.99 13.03 -18.16
CA ILE A 126 -8.17 12.64 -17.39
C ILE A 126 -8.94 13.88 -16.94
N ALA A 127 -8.27 14.91 -16.41
CA ALA A 127 -8.92 16.13 -15.95
C ALA A 127 -9.65 16.86 -17.08
N ASP A 128 -9.06 16.87 -18.28
CA ASP A 128 -9.69 17.47 -19.46
C ASP A 128 -10.94 16.70 -19.91
N GLU A 129 -10.89 15.36 -19.92
CA GLU A 129 -12.07 14.55 -20.26
C GLU A 129 -13.17 14.61 -19.19
N VAL A 130 -12.81 14.68 -17.90
CA VAL A 130 -13.77 14.91 -16.79
C VAL A 130 -14.44 16.27 -16.97
N ARG A 131 -13.66 17.33 -17.24
CA ARG A 131 -14.22 18.67 -17.51
C ARG A 131 -15.13 18.68 -18.72
N ALA A 132 -14.74 18.06 -19.82
CA ALA A 132 -15.56 17.94 -21.02
C ALA A 132 -16.88 17.20 -20.73
N THR A 133 -16.83 16.14 -19.93
CA THR A 133 -18.01 15.39 -19.47
C THR A 133 -18.92 16.25 -18.60
N ASN A 134 -18.36 16.97 -17.63
CA ASN A 134 -19.13 17.81 -16.71
C ASN A 134 -19.78 18.98 -17.47
N LEU A 135 -19.10 19.57 -18.45
CA LEU A 135 -19.67 20.58 -19.33
C LEU A 135 -20.83 20.04 -20.17
N ALA A 136 -20.70 18.83 -20.72
CA ALA A 136 -21.79 18.19 -21.46
C ALA A 136 -22.99 17.88 -20.56
N ALA A 137 -22.76 17.43 -19.32
CA ALA A 137 -23.80 17.19 -18.33
C ALA A 137 -24.50 18.50 -17.90
N VAL A 138 -23.75 19.59 -17.69
CA VAL A 138 -24.32 20.92 -17.43
C VAL A 138 -25.13 21.44 -18.62
N ALA A 139 -24.69 21.19 -19.86
CA ALA A 139 -25.46 21.52 -21.05
C ALA A 139 -26.78 20.73 -21.10
N ALA A 140 -26.76 19.44 -20.75
CA ALA A 140 -27.97 18.62 -20.65
C ALA A 140 -28.95 19.14 -19.57
N LEU A 141 -28.44 19.69 -18.46
CA LEU A 141 -29.30 20.33 -17.45
C LEU A 141 -30.02 21.58 -17.98
N ARG A 142 -29.45 22.32 -18.95
CA ARG A 142 -30.13 23.45 -19.59
C ARG A 142 -31.33 23.03 -20.43
N GLU A 143 -31.32 21.80 -20.93
CA GLU A 143 -32.45 21.24 -21.70
C GLU A 143 -33.50 20.57 -20.80
N SER A 144 -33.27 20.55 -19.48
CA SER A 144 -34.17 19.89 -18.52
C SER A 144 -35.54 20.58 -18.45
N PRO A 145 -36.60 19.86 -18.07
CA PRO A 145 -37.92 20.45 -17.84
C PRO A 145 -37.90 21.59 -16.82
N ASP A 146 -36.97 21.52 -15.86
CA ASP A 146 -36.79 22.53 -14.82
C ASP A 146 -36.19 23.81 -15.39
N ALA A 147 -35.20 23.70 -16.28
CA ALA A 147 -34.64 24.85 -16.97
C ALA A 147 -35.67 25.52 -17.90
N LYS A 148 -36.52 24.74 -18.59
CA LYS A 148 -37.60 25.30 -19.40
C LYS A 148 -38.66 26.01 -18.56
N ARG A 149 -39.06 25.41 -17.43
CA ARG A 149 -39.96 26.07 -16.46
C ARG A 149 -39.36 27.35 -15.91
N LEU A 150 -38.05 27.36 -15.63
CA LEU A 150 -37.34 28.56 -15.20
C LEU A 150 -37.44 29.68 -16.24
N ASP A 151 -37.26 29.35 -17.52
CA ASP A 151 -37.44 30.32 -18.63
C ASP A 151 -38.88 30.83 -18.72
N GLU A 152 -39.88 29.95 -18.56
CA GLU A 152 -41.30 30.34 -18.49
C GLU A 152 -41.59 31.30 -17.31
N PHE A 153 -41.03 31.03 -16.13
CA PHE A 153 -41.14 31.94 -14.98
C PHE A 153 -40.46 33.28 -15.23
N ASN A 154 -39.28 33.27 -15.86
CA ASN A 154 -38.58 34.51 -16.21
C ASN A 154 -39.39 35.36 -17.19
N GLU A 155 -40.05 34.74 -18.17
CA GLU A 155 -40.93 35.43 -19.12
C GLU A 155 -42.18 36.01 -18.44
N LYS A 156 -42.84 35.25 -17.55
CA LYS A 156 -43.98 35.74 -16.76
C LYS A 156 -43.60 36.89 -15.83
N ILE A 157 -42.50 36.76 -15.09
CA ILE A 157 -42.00 37.82 -14.19
C ILE A 157 -41.68 39.08 -15.00
N ALA A 158 -41.04 38.95 -16.17
CA ALA A 158 -40.75 40.09 -17.03
C ALA A 158 -42.04 40.77 -17.52
N THR A 159 -43.07 39.98 -17.86
CA THR A 159 -44.39 40.49 -18.28
C THR A 159 -45.09 41.23 -17.13
N ASP A 160 -45.13 40.67 -15.93
CA ASP A 160 -45.73 41.31 -14.75
C ASP A 160 -44.97 42.58 -14.35
N GLN A 161 -43.65 42.59 -14.44
CA GLN A 161 -42.84 43.80 -14.25
C GLN A 161 -43.17 44.89 -15.27
N GLN A 162 -43.41 44.51 -16.54
CA GLN A 162 -43.87 45.44 -17.56
C GLN A 162 -45.27 45.99 -17.24
N ILE A 163 -46.20 45.15 -16.77
CA ILE A 163 -47.55 45.56 -16.33
C ILE A 163 -47.46 46.56 -15.15
N LEU A 164 -46.57 46.31 -14.18
CA LEU A 164 -46.32 47.22 -13.06
C LEU A 164 -45.68 48.55 -13.51
N ALA A 165 -44.84 48.53 -14.55
CA ALA A 165 -44.36 49.74 -15.23
C ALA A 165 -45.44 50.41 -16.12
N GLY A 166 -46.64 49.83 -16.15
CA GLY A 166 -47.82 50.30 -16.88
C GLY A 166 -47.96 49.73 -18.30
N ASN A 167 -46.99 48.99 -18.81
CA ASN A 167 -47.03 48.39 -20.14
C ASN A 167 -47.89 47.12 -20.10
N ILE A 168 -49.20 47.25 -20.37
CA ILE A 168 -50.16 46.15 -20.23
C ILE A 168 -50.38 45.46 -21.59
N PRO A 169 -50.08 44.16 -21.72
CA PRO A 169 -50.43 43.38 -22.92
C PRO A 169 -51.95 43.31 -23.12
N GLY A 170 -52.44 43.63 -24.32
CA GLY A 170 -53.85 43.47 -24.69
C GLY A 170 -54.78 44.63 -24.31
N VAL A 171 -54.33 45.62 -23.52
CA VAL A 171 -54.96 46.95 -23.49
C VAL A 171 -54.43 47.74 -24.69
N THR A 172 -54.64 47.17 -25.88
CA THR A 172 -54.30 47.81 -27.15
C THR A 172 -55.53 48.57 -27.63
N SER A 173 -55.38 49.89 -27.76
CA SER A 173 -56.28 50.64 -28.62
C SER A 173 -55.94 50.29 -30.08
N ALA A 174 -56.90 50.44 -31.01
CA ALA A 174 -56.58 50.32 -32.43
C ALA A 174 -55.43 51.26 -32.87
N LYS A 175 -55.23 52.38 -32.16
CA LYS A 175 -54.07 53.26 -32.29
C LYS A 175 -52.76 52.63 -31.82
N ALA A 176 -52.75 51.92 -30.69
CA ALA A 176 -51.56 51.24 -30.16
C ALA A 176 -51.11 50.09 -31.07
N GLU A 177 -52.04 49.31 -31.60
CA GLU A 177 -51.73 48.27 -32.61
C GLU A 177 -51.14 48.86 -33.90
N ALA A 178 -51.74 49.95 -34.40
CA ALA A 178 -51.21 50.66 -35.56
C ALA A 178 -49.81 51.27 -35.29
N ALA A 179 -49.57 51.81 -34.09
CA ALA A 179 -48.27 52.34 -33.69
C ALA A 179 -47.22 51.24 -33.54
N GLN A 180 -47.60 50.08 -33.02
CA GLN A 180 -46.70 48.92 -32.89
C GLN A 180 -46.33 48.34 -34.26
N ALA A 181 -47.27 48.31 -35.22
CA ALA A 181 -46.98 47.94 -36.60
C ALA A 181 -45.98 48.91 -37.26
N ARG A 182 -46.14 50.23 -37.05
CA ARG A 182 -45.20 51.26 -37.54
C ARG A 182 -43.81 51.11 -36.93
N LEU A 183 -43.72 50.77 -35.64
CA LEU A 183 -42.44 50.51 -34.98
C LEU A 183 -41.73 49.30 -35.59
N ARG A 184 -42.45 48.18 -35.82
CA ARG A 184 -41.88 46.99 -36.48
C ARG A 184 -41.40 47.31 -37.90
N GLU A 185 -42.15 48.10 -38.66
CA GLU A 185 -41.77 48.55 -39.99
C GLU A 185 -40.51 49.44 -39.95
N ALA A 186 -40.46 50.42 -39.03
CA ALA A 186 -39.30 51.29 -38.84
C ALA A 186 -38.04 50.51 -38.42
N GLN A 187 -38.18 49.52 -37.54
CA GLN A 187 -37.10 48.63 -37.13
C GLN A 187 -36.58 47.78 -38.29
N THR A 188 -37.50 47.25 -39.12
CA THR A 188 -37.14 46.49 -40.32
C THR A 188 -36.39 47.36 -41.32
N ASN A 189 -36.83 48.60 -41.51
CA ASN A 189 -36.16 49.57 -42.38
C ASN A 189 -34.77 49.93 -41.83
N LEU A 190 -34.64 50.19 -40.53
CA LEU A 190 -33.34 50.46 -39.89
C LEU A 190 -32.35 49.31 -40.12
N GLU A 191 -32.78 48.07 -39.95
CA GLU A 191 -31.93 46.89 -40.16
C GLU A 191 -31.47 46.76 -41.63
N GLN A 192 -32.38 47.00 -42.58
CA GLN A 192 -32.05 47.04 -44.01
C GLN A 192 -31.01 48.14 -44.31
N LYS A 193 -31.17 49.33 -43.73
CA LYS A 193 -30.21 50.44 -43.92
C LYS A 193 -28.86 50.18 -43.26
N ARG A 194 -28.84 49.60 -42.06
CA ARG A 194 -27.60 49.18 -41.38
C ARG A 194 -26.84 48.14 -42.18
N THR A 195 -27.55 47.15 -42.73
CA THR A 195 -26.96 46.13 -43.60
C THR A 195 -26.37 46.75 -44.87
N ALA A 196 -27.09 47.67 -45.51
CA ALA A 196 -26.61 48.37 -46.70
C ALA A 196 -25.36 49.23 -46.40
N ALA A 197 -25.33 49.95 -45.29
CA ALA A 197 -24.19 50.75 -44.85
C ALA A 197 -22.97 49.86 -44.53
N ALA A 198 -23.17 48.74 -43.83
CA ALA A 198 -22.11 47.78 -43.53
C ALA A 198 -21.49 47.19 -44.80
N ASN A 199 -22.31 46.81 -45.79
CA ASN A 199 -21.83 46.31 -47.08
C ASN A 199 -20.99 47.35 -47.83
N LEU A 200 -21.38 48.63 -47.80
CA LEU A 200 -20.62 49.73 -48.40
C LEU A 200 -19.32 50.03 -47.65
N TYR A 201 -19.33 49.92 -46.32
CA TYR A 201 -18.14 50.05 -45.48
C TYR A 201 -17.12 48.96 -45.79
N ASP A 202 -17.56 47.70 -45.88
CA ASP A 202 -16.69 46.58 -46.24
C ASP A 202 -16.11 46.75 -47.65
N ALA A 203 -16.94 47.13 -48.64
CA ALA A 203 -16.46 47.42 -49.99
C ALA A 203 -15.43 48.57 -50.03
N MET A 204 -15.66 49.64 -49.25
CA MET A 204 -14.73 50.77 -49.11
C MET A 204 -13.41 50.36 -48.44
N ARG A 205 -13.48 49.55 -47.37
CA ARG A 205 -12.29 49.03 -46.66
C ARG A 205 -11.46 48.16 -47.59
N CYS A 206 -12.08 47.26 -48.34
CA CYS A 206 -11.38 46.36 -49.26
C CYS A 206 -10.70 47.11 -50.42
N GLU A 207 -11.29 48.21 -50.91
CA GLU A 207 -10.63 49.08 -51.91
C GLU A 207 -9.41 49.79 -51.31
N LEU A 208 -9.47 50.16 -50.03
CA LEU A 208 -8.35 50.81 -49.34
C LEU A 208 -7.20 49.83 -49.05
N THR A 209 -7.50 48.61 -48.61
CA THR A 209 -6.51 47.58 -48.21
C THR A 209 -6.02 46.72 -49.38
N GLY A 210 -6.75 46.68 -50.50
CA GLY A 210 -6.47 45.81 -51.64
C GLY A 210 -6.89 44.35 -51.45
N GLU A 211 -7.68 44.04 -50.42
CA GLU A 211 -8.26 42.71 -50.21
C GLU A 211 -9.34 42.40 -51.25
N MET A 212 -9.37 41.16 -51.74
CA MET A 212 -10.34 40.73 -52.75
C MET A 212 -11.72 40.46 -52.12
N CYS A 213 -12.55 41.49 -52.11
CA CYS A 213 -13.96 41.43 -51.71
C CYS A 213 -14.88 41.67 -52.92
N SER A 214 -16.16 41.30 -52.79
CA SER A 214 -17.20 41.61 -53.78
C SER A 214 -17.22 43.11 -54.10
N GLY A 215 -16.85 43.48 -55.34
CA GLY A 215 -16.82 44.88 -55.77
C GLY A 215 -15.52 45.65 -55.48
N SER A 216 -14.41 44.99 -55.13
CA SER A 216 -13.07 45.61 -55.08
C SER A 216 -12.38 45.63 -56.46
N SER A 217 -11.49 46.59 -56.70
CA SER A 217 -10.63 46.65 -57.91
C SER A 217 -9.32 45.87 -57.77
N GLY A 218 -9.00 45.40 -56.56
CA GLY A 218 -7.73 44.74 -56.22
C GLY A 218 -6.52 45.70 -56.18
N LYS A 219 -6.75 47.02 -56.28
CA LYS A 219 -5.70 48.05 -56.22
C LYS A 219 -5.77 48.78 -54.90
N VAL A 220 -4.67 48.75 -54.14
CA VAL A 220 -4.54 49.45 -52.86
C VAL A 220 -4.55 50.96 -53.08
N GLY A 221 -5.39 51.68 -52.34
CA GLY A 221 -5.27 53.13 -52.15
C GLY A 221 -6.56 53.93 -52.28
N SER A 222 -6.48 55.22 -51.93
CA SER A 222 -7.61 56.16 -51.92
C SER A 222 -7.89 56.78 -53.30
N GLY A 223 -8.12 55.94 -54.31
CA GLY A 223 -8.40 56.39 -55.69
C GLY A 223 -9.85 56.86 -55.93
N PRO A 224 -10.23 57.21 -57.17
CA PRO A 224 -11.58 57.69 -57.51
C PRO A 224 -12.72 56.72 -57.14
N ARG A 225 -12.44 55.41 -57.10
CA ARG A 225 -13.38 54.36 -56.68
C ARG A 225 -13.57 54.32 -55.15
N TYR A 226 -12.48 54.48 -54.40
CA TYR A 226 -12.57 54.65 -52.95
C TYR A 226 -13.39 55.91 -52.60
N GLU A 227 -13.14 57.04 -53.28
CA GLU A 227 -13.90 58.28 -53.10
C GLU A 227 -15.39 58.13 -53.49
N SER A 228 -15.73 57.31 -54.48
CA SER A 228 -17.13 57.06 -54.84
C SER A 228 -17.83 56.13 -53.84
N LEU A 229 -17.14 55.14 -53.28
CA LEU A 229 -17.63 54.26 -52.22
C LEU A 229 -17.80 55.03 -50.91
N LYS A 230 -16.85 55.91 -50.57
CA LYS A 230 -16.92 56.81 -49.42
C LYS A 230 -18.17 57.70 -49.48
N ARG A 231 -18.44 58.35 -50.61
CA ARG A 231 -19.66 59.16 -50.80
C ARG A 231 -20.97 58.33 -50.77
N GLN A 232 -20.91 57.04 -51.09
CA GLN A 232 -22.07 56.15 -50.97
C GLN A 232 -22.29 55.71 -49.53
N TYR A 233 -21.20 55.39 -48.82
CA TYR A 233 -21.22 55.08 -47.40
C TYR A 233 -21.72 56.28 -46.57
N GLU A 234 -21.20 57.48 -46.80
CA GLU A 234 -21.66 58.70 -46.12
C GLU A 234 -23.17 58.93 -46.30
N ARG A 235 -23.68 58.73 -47.53
CA ARG A 235 -25.13 58.78 -47.80
C ARG A 235 -25.91 57.67 -47.09
N ALA A 236 -25.37 56.46 -47.06
CA ALA A 236 -25.99 55.33 -46.36
C ALA A 236 -25.99 55.54 -44.84
N GLU A 237 -24.96 56.17 -44.26
CA GLU A 237 -24.95 56.56 -42.86
C GLU A 237 -26.01 57.64 -42.56
N ASP A 238 -26.19 58.61 -43.45
CA ASP A 238 -27.25 59.60 -43.29
C ASP A 238 -28.64 58.94 -43.36
N GLU A 239 -28.81 57.92 -44.21
CA GLU A 239 -30.03 57.09 -44.25
C GLU A 239 -30.23 56.25 -42.98
N VAL A 240 -29.15 55.71 -42.39
CA VAL A 240 -29.20 55.02 -41.09
C VAL A 240 -29.62 55.99 -39.98
N LYS A 241 -29.04 57.19 -39.92
CA LYS A 241 -29.43 58.22 -38.94
C LYS A 241 -30.90 58.62 -39.10
N ALA A 242 -31.37 58.78 -40.33
CA ALA A 242 -32.78 59.05 -40.61
C ALA A 242 -33.70 57.89 -40.18
N ALA A 243 -33.27 56.63 -40.37
CA ALA A 243 -34.00 55.45 -39.92
C ALA A 243 -33.96 55.28 -38.38
N GLU A 244 -32.89 55.68 -37.70
CA GLU A 244 -32.84 55.70 -36.23
C GLU A 244 -33.81 56.74 -35.66
N GLN A 245 -33.90 57.91 -36.30
CA GLN A 245 -34.92 58.91 -35.96
C GLN A 245 -36.34 58.39 -36.20
N SER A 246 -36.58 57.63 -37.27
CA SER A 246 -37.91 57.06 -37.54
C SER A 246 -38.29 56.00 -36.51
N VAL A 247 -37.34 55.17 -36.04
CA VAL A 247 -37.55 54.24 -34.92
C VAL A 247 -37.85 55.00 -33.63
N ALA A 248 -37.10 56.07 -33.33
CA ALA A 248 -37.34 56.88 -32.13
C ALA A 248 -38.73 57.54 -32.15
N LEU A 249 -39.15 58.06 -33.31
CA LEU A 249 -40.49 58.64 -33.50
C LEU A 249 -41.59 57.59 -33.41
N ALA A 250 -41.40 56.41 -34.02
CA ALA A 250 -42.36 55.32 -33.95
C ALA A 250 -42.48 54.74 -32.54
N GLN A 251 -41.38 54.68 -31.79
CA GLN A 251 -41.37 54.28 -30.38
C GLN A 251 -42.14 55.30 -29.54
N LYS A 252 -41.85 56.60 -29.70
CA LYS A 252 -42.58 57.65 -29.01
C LYS A 252 -44.09 57.62 -29.31
N ALA A 253 -44.47 57.40 -30.57
CA ALA A 253 -45.88 57.28 -30.95
C ALA A 253 -46.57 56.05 -30.34
N LEU A 254 -45.82 54.96 -30.13
CA LEU A 254 -46.32 53.78 -29.41
C LEU A 254 -46.50 54.08 -27.93
N ASP A 255 -45.54 54.77 -27.31
CA ASP A 255 -45.62 55.18 -25.90
C ASP A 255 -46.82 56.12 -25.67
N ASP A 256 -46.98 57.15 -26.51
CA ASP A 256 -48.12 58.08 -26.48
C ASP A 256 -49.46 57.34 -26.67
N ALA A 257 -49.53 56.38 -27.60
CA ALA A 257 -50.75 55.59 -27.86
C ALA A 257 -51.08 54.62 -26.72
N ASN A 258 -50.06 54.05 -26.06
CA ASN A 258 -50.23 53.23 -24.87
C ASN A 258 -50.68 54.08 -23.69
N GLU A 259 -50.16 55.29 -23.52
CA GLU A 259 -50.58 56.21 -22.47
C GLU A 259 -52.03 56.69 -22.66
N GLU A 260 -52.43 57.00 -23.89
CA GLU A 260 -53.84 57.31 -24.23
C GLU A 260 -54.77 56.12 -23.94
N ALA A 261 -54.33 54.89 -24.25
CA ALA A 261 -55.09 53.67 -23.96
C ALA A 261 -55.21 53.42 -22.44
N ARG A 262 -54.16 53.70 -21.66
CA ARG A 262 -54.20 53.63 -20.19
C ARG A 262 -55.21 54.62 -19.61
N LEU A 263 -55.18 55.88 -20.06
CA LEU A 263 -56.08 56.94 -19.61
C LEU A 263 -57.54 56.67 -20.00
N GLY A 264 -57.77 56.01 -21.14
CA GLY A 264 -59.10 55.62 -21.59
C GLY A 264 -59.70 54.42 -20.84
N ASN A 265 -58.90 53.65 -20.10
CA ASN A 265 -59.35 52.44 -19.42
C ASN A 265 -58.70 52.23 -18.03
N PRO A 266 -58.81 53.21 -17.11
CA PRO A 266 -58.09 53.21 -15.83
C PRO A 266 -58.48 52.03 -14.92
N ALA A 267 -59.71 51.53 -15.03
CA ALA A 267 -60.16 50.35 -14.30
C ALA A 267 -59.41 49.07 -14.74
N ALA A 268 -59.23 48.88 -16.05
CA ALA A 268 -58.49 47.73 -16.59
C ALA A 268 -56.99 47.80 -16.24
N VAL A 269 -56.41 49.01 -16.22
CA VAL A 269 -55.02 49.23 -15.78
C VAL A 269 -54.85 48.88 -14.31
N GLN A 270 -55.75 49.37 -13.45
CA GLN A 270 -55.71 49.10 -12.01
C GLN A 270 -55.92 47.62 -11.71
N GLU A 271 -56.83 46.95 -12.43
CA GLU A 271 -57.09 45.52 -12.30
C GLU A 271 -55.86 44.69 -12.69
N ALA A 272 -55.25 44.98 -13.85
CA ALA A 272 -54.04 44.29 -14.31
C ALA A 272 -52.84 44.50 -13.36
N GLN A 273 -52.65 45.72 -12.84
CA GLN A 273 -51.59 46.00 -11.87
C GLN A 273 -51.81 45.32 -10.53
N THR A 274 -53.05 45.26 -10.06
CA THR A 274 -53.38 44.58 -8.79
C THR A 274 -53.19 43.06 -8.91
N ALA A 275 -53.57 42.48 -10.05
CA ALA A 275 -53.31 41.07 -10.35
C ALA A 275 -51.80 40.76 -10.41
N ALA A 276 -51.02 41.56 -11.16
CA ALA A 276 -49.56 41.40 -11.24
C ALA A 276 -48.88 41.58 -9.88
N GLN A 277 -49.33 42.54 -9.04
CA GLN A 277 -48.81 42.72 -7.68
C GLN A 277 -49.07 41.52 -6.77
N ALA A 278 -50.20 40.83 -6.96
CA ALA A 278 -50.54 39.65 -6.17
C ALA A 278 -49.78 38.39 -6.60
N GLU A 279 -49.54 38.21 -7.91
CA GLU A 279 -48.93 36.99 -8.46
C GLU A 279 -47.39 37.03 -8.44
N LEU A 280 -46.77 38.20 -8.68
CA LEU A 280 -45.34 38.36 -8.84
C LEU A 280 -44.49 37.86 -7.64
N PRO A 281 -44.86 38.07 -6.36
CA PRO A 281 -44.12 37.50 -5.24
C PRO A 281 -44.06 35.97 -5.25
N GLY A 282 -45.16 35.31 -5.66
CA GLY A 282 -45.23 33.85 -5.79
C GLY A 282 -44.34 33.34 -6.92
N LEU A 283 -44.42 33.96 -8.09
CA LEU A 283 -43.58 33.61 -9.24
C LEU A 283 -42.09 33.80 -8.95
N VAL A 284 -41.72 34.89 -8.26
CA VAL A 284 -40.32 35.14 -7.86
C VAL A 284 -39.83 34.07 -6.89
N ALA A 285 -40.64 33.68 -5.90
CA ALA A 285 -40.28 32.64 -4.95
C ALA A 285 -40.08 31.27 -5.63
N GLU A 286 -40.98 30.88 -6.53
CA GLU A 286 -40.86 29.63 -7.29
C GLU A 286 -39.64 29.65 -8.24
N ARG A 287 -39.39 30.77 -8.92
CA ARG A 287 -38.22 30.97 -9.77
C ARG A 287 -36.92 30.83 -8.97
N GLU A 288 -36.85 31.43 -7.78
CA GLU A 288 -35.67 31.33 -6.91
C GLU A 288 -35.44 29.90 -6.42
N GLN A 289 -36.50 29.19 -6.04
CA GLN A 289 -36.40 27.78 -5.63
C GLN A 289 -35.89 26.90 -6.78
N LEU A 290 -36.42 27.10 -7.99
CA LEU A 290 -36.04 26.34 -9.18
C LEU A 290 -34.60 26.65 -9.62
N GLN A 291 -34.23 27.93 -9.61
CA GLN A 291 -32.86 28.38 -9.88
C GLN A 291 -31.87 27.77 -8.89
N ALA A 292 -32.18 27.82 -7.59
CA ALA A 292 -31.34 27.23 -6.55
C ALA A 292 -31.17 25.71 -6.74
N GLY A 293 -32.24 25.01 -7.12
CA GLY A 293 -32.18 23.58 -7.42
C GLY A 293 -31.29 23.26 -8.63
N ILE A 294 -31.42 24.03 -9.71
CA ILE A 294 -30.58 23.89 -10.91
C ILE A 294 -29.11 24.21 -10.58
N ASP A 295 -28.85 25.25 -9.81
CA ASP A 295 -27.48 25.65 -9.45
C ASP A 295 -26.84 24.65 -8.49
N ALA A 296 -27.60 24.06 -7.57
CA ALA A 296 -27.15 22.94 -6.75
C ALA A 296 -26.81 21.71 -7.61
N ALA A 297 -27.65 21.36 -8.58
CA ALA A 297 -27.39 20.26 -9.51
C ALA A 297 -26.15 20.52 -10.38
N LYS A 298 -25.97 21.75 -10.88
CA LYS A 298 -24.75 22.15 -11.60
C LYS A 298 -23.52 22.03 -10.71
N ALA A 299 -23.59 22.50 -9.46
CA ALA A 299 -22.49 22.43 -8.52
C ALA A 299 -22.10 20.97 -8.24
N ASP A 300 -23.08 20.08 -8.04
CA ASP A 300 -22.85 18.65 -7.83
C ASP A 300 -22.14 18.01 -9.04
N VAL A 301 -22.64 18.25 -10.25
CA VAL A 301 -22.04 17.79 -11.51
C VAL A 301 -20.61 18.29 -11.67
N ILE A 302 -20.35 19.58 -11.43
CA ILE A 302 -19.01 20.17 -11.60
C ILE A 302 -18.04 19.64 -10.54
N SER A 303 -18.53 19.42 -9.31
CA SER A 303 -17.73 18.90 -8.19
C SER A 303 -17.37 17.41 -8.33
N ASN A 304 -18.04 16.68 -9.23
CA ASN A 304 -17.81 15.26 -9.45
C ASN A 304 -16.48 15.00 -10.18
N THR A 305 -15.39 15.03 -9.41
CA THR A 305 -13.99 14.82 -9.87
C THR A 305 -13.31 13.66 -9.15
N GLY A 306 -14.08 12.86 -8.41
CA GLY A 306 -13.58 11.73 -7.62
C GLY A 306 -13.01 10.57 -8.45
N LEU A 307 -12.49 9.56 -7.76
CA LEU A 307 -11.79 8.43 -8.38
C LEU A 307 -12.62 7.71 -9.46
N LEU A 308 -13.92 7.54 -9.24
CA LEU A 308 -14.79 6.89 -10.21
C LEU A 308 -14.92 7.71 -11.51
N ALA A 309 -15.06 9.04 -11.40
CA ALA A 309 -15.09 9.93 -12.55
C ALA A 309 -13.78 9.86 -13.34
N GLN A 310 -12.65 9.78 -12.64
CA GLN A 310 -11.32 9.59 -13.25
C GLN A 310 -11.19 8.26 -13.98
N LEU A 311 -11.67 7.15 -13.40
CA LEU A 311 -11.68 5.83 -14.04
C LEU A 311 -12.56 5.80 -15.29
N GLN A 312 -13.76 6.41 -15.23
CA GLN A 312 -14.66 6.51 -16.38
C GLN A 312 -14.06 7.38 -17.50
N ALA A 313 -13.41 8.49 -17.14
CA ALA A 313 -12.70 9.33 -18.10
C ALA A 313 -11.55 8.57 -18.76
N LEU A 314 -10.74 7.82 -18.01
CA LEU A 314 -9.66 6.99 -18.54
C LEU A 314 -10.18 5.95 -19.55
N ASP A 315 -11.30 5.29 -19.24
CA ASP A 315 -11.92 4.30 -20.14
C ASP A 315 -12.45 4.95 -21.43
N ARG A 316 -13.09 6.13 -21.33
CA ARG A 316 -13.58 6.89 -22.50
C ARG A 316 -12.44 7.34 -23.40
N ILE A 317 -11.34 7.84 -22.83
CA ILE A 317 -10.13 8.20 -23.60
C ILE A 317 -9.63 6.97 -24.36
N GLY A 318 -9.55 5.82 -23.68
CA GLY A 318 -9.14 4.56 -24.31
C GLY A 318 -10.11 4.07 -25.39
N ALA A 319 -11.41 4.29 -25.24
CA ALA A 319 -12.43 3.93 -26.22
C ALA A 319 -12.37 4.79 -27.49
N ARG A 320 -12.04 6.07 -27.37
CA ARG A 320 -11.92 6.99 -28.52
C ARG A 320 -10.58 6.88 -29.23
N ASN A 321 -9.49 6.60 -28.50
CA ASN A 321 -8.15 6.54 -29.06
C ASN A 321 -7.45 5.22 -28.69
N PRO A 322 -7.35 4.24 -29.62
CA PRO A 322 -6.73 2.95 -29.33
C PRO A 322 -5.25 3.05 -28.99
N ARG A 323 -4.54 4.10 -29.45
CA ARG A 323 -3.15 4.34 -29.09
C ARG A 323 -3.03 4.83 -27.64
N ALA A 324 -3.96 5.66 -27.19
CA ALA A 324 -4.03 6.08 -25.79
C ALA A 324 -4.33 4.88 -24.88
N ARG A 325 -5.30 4.02 -25.26
CA ARG A 325 -5.56 2.76 -24.55
C ARG A 325 -4.31 1.89 -24.44
N LEU A 326 -3.58 1.72 -25.55
CA LEU A 326 -2.33 0.96 -25.55
C LEU A 326 -1.29 1.58 -24.63
N ALA A 327 -1.10 2.91 -24.66
CA ALA A 327 -0.17 3.61 -23.77
C ALA A 327 -0.52 3.39 -22.30
N HIS A 328 -1.80 3.51 -21.92
CA HIS A 328 -2.26 3.26 -20.55
C HIS A 328 -2.00 1.82 -20.12
N LEU A 329 -2.28 0.84 -20.99
CA LEU A 329 -2.02 -0.57 -20.72
C LEU A 329 -0.52 -0.88 -20.62
N LEU A 330 0.32 -0.26 -21.44
CA LEU A 330 1.78 -0.44 -21.38
C LEU A 330 2.38 0.13 -20.11
N VAL A 331 1.97 1.33 -19.70
CA VAL A 331 2.42 1.96 -18.44
C VAL A 331 1.94 1.14 -17.25
N GLY A 332 0.66 0.75 -17.22
CA GLY A 332 0.11 -0.11 -16.17
C GLY A 332 0.81 -1.47 -16.12
N GLY A 333 1.02 -2.11 -17.27
CA GLY A 333 1.72 -3.38 -17.39
C GLY A 333 3.18 -3.31 -16.95
N LEU A 334 3.89 -2.21 -17.26
CA LEU A 334 5.25 -1.98 -16.79
C LEU A 334 5.32 -1.87 -15.26
N LEU A 335 4.39 -1.13 -14.65
CA LEU A 335 4.33 -0.98 -13.20
C LEU A 335 3.94 -2.30 -12.51
N VAL A 336 2.99 -3.07 -13.07
CA VAL A 336 2.68 -4.42 -12.58
C VAL A 336 3.91 -5.32 -12.69
N MET A 337 4.64 -5.27 -13.80
CA MET A 337 5.87 -6.05 -13.98
C MET A 337 6.92 -5.68 -12.92
N LEU A 338 7.05 -4.40 -12.58
CA LEU A 338 7.95 -3.91 -11.53
C LEU A 338 7.57 -4.49 -10.15
N GLU A 339 6.27 -4.55 -9.84
CA GLU A 339 5.75 -5.16 -8.60
C GLU A 339 5.97 -6.69 -8.55
N LEU A 340 5.97 -7.36 -9.70
CA LEU A 340 6.19 -8.81 -9.81
C LEU A 340 7.68 -9.19 -9.79
N LEU A 341 8.61 -8.26 -10.06
CA LEU A 341 10.05 -8.53 -10.15
C LEU A 341 10.63 -9.28 -8.94
N PRO A 342 10.34 -8.90 -7.67
CA PRO A 342 10.88 -9.64 -6.52
C PRO A 342 10.50 -11.11 -6.51
N LEU A 343 9.24 -11.42 -6.84
CA LEU A 343 8.73 -12.78 -6.90
C LEU A 343 9.31 -13.54 -8.10
N MET A 344 9.47 -12.87 -9.25
CA MET A 344 10.11 -13.46 -10.42
C MET A 344 11.55 -13.86 -10.12
N ILE A 345 12.31 -12.99 -9.44
CA ILE A 345 13.68 -13.30 -9.01
C ILE A 345 13.68 -14.48 -8.03
N ALA A 346 12.76 -14.51 -7.07
CA ALA A 346 12.62 -15.61 -6.11
C ALA A 346 12.23 -16.95 -6.77
N ALA A 347 11.34 -16.92 -7.76
CA ALA A 347 10.90 -18.09 -8.51
C ALA A 347 12.04 -18.68 -9.35
N LEU A 348 12.75 -17.83 -10.12
CA LEU A 348 13.93 -18.24 -10.90
C LEU A 348 15.03 -18.81 -10.00
N SER A 349 15.22 -18.17 -8.84
CA SER A 349 16.14 -18.58 -7.80
C SER A 349 15.84 -19.98 -7.24
N ALA A 350 14.56 -20.31 -7.04
CA ALA A 350 14.14 -21.61 -6.54
C ALA A 350 14.23 -22.72 -7.61
N ALA A 351 14.11 -22.36 -8.89
CA ALA A 351 14.20 -23.30 -10.01
C ALA A 351 15.65 -23.64 -10.42
N GLY A 352 16.62 -22.77 -10.10
CA GLY A 352 18.04 -22.96 -10.46
C GLY A 352 18.81 -24.01 -9.63
N PRO A 353 20.14 -24.15 -9.82
CA PRO A 353 20.99 -25.02 -9.00
C PRO A 353 21.17 -24.48 -7.57
N THR A 354 21.48 -25.36 -6.61
CA THR A 354 21.61 -24.98 -5.19
C THR A 354 22.75 -24.00 -4.95
N THR A 355 22.44 -22.88 -4.31
CA THR A 355 23.41 -21.83 -4.02
C THR A 355 24.26 -22.15 -2.79
N SER A 356 25.34 -21.38 -2.57
CA SER A 356 26.14 -21.52 -1.35
C SER A 356 25.33 -21.18 -0.09
N TYR A 357 24.42 -20.20 -0.20
CA TYR A 357 23.47 -19.87 0.85
C TYR A 357 22.48 -21.03 1.12
N ASP A 358 21.90 -21.63 0.08
CA ASP A 358 20.98 -22.78 0.24
C ASP A 358 21.67 -23.95 0.96
N ARG A 359 22.95 -24.21 0.63
CA ARG A 359 23.75 -25.24 1.30
C ARG A 359 24.00 -24.93 2.77
N ALA A 360 24.20 -23.66 3.12
CA ALA A 360 24.35 -23.24 4.52
C ALA A 360 23.06 -23.41 5.32
N VAL A 361 21.90 -23.09 4.72
CA VAL A 361 20.56 -23.34 5.30
C VAL A 361 20.36 -24.84 5.53
N ILE A 362 20.54 -25.66 4.49
CA ILE A 362 20.36 -27.12 4.59
C ILE A 362 21.28 -27.71 5.66
N ARG A 363 22.54 -27.26 5.74
CA ARG A 363 23.47 -27.72 6.77
C ARG A 363 22.96 -27.38 8.18
N ARG A 364 22.52 -26.14 8.41
CA ARG A 364 21.97 -25.73 9.72
C ARG A 364 20.74 -26.57 10.08
N ASP A 365 19.79 -26.67 9.16
CA ASP A 365 18.55 -27.40 9.41
C ASP A 365 18.82 -28.90 9.64
N LEU A 366 19.83 -29.47 8.97
CA LEU A 366 20.28 -30.85 9.19
C LEU A 366 21.00 -31.02 10.53
N GLU A 367 21.87 -30.08 10.91
CA GLU A 367 22.52 -30.05 12.23
C GLU A 367 21.48 -30.01 13.36
N ASP A 368 20.44 -29.19 13.22
CA ASP A 368 19.35 -29.08 14.19
C ASP A 368 18.53 -30.40 14.30
N VAL A 369 18.25 -31.06 13.17
CA VAL A 369 17.50 -32.33 13.14
C VAL A 369 18.32 -33.50 13.71
N LEU A 370 19.60 -33.60 13.33
CA LEU A 370 20.46 -34.73 13.73
C LEU A 370 20.94 -34.61 15.17
N LEU A 371 21.33 -33.40 15.59
CA LEU A 371 22.05 -33.20 16.83
C LEU A 371 21.21 -32.56 17.94
N GLY A 372 19.94 -32.25 17.65
CA GLY A 372 19.04 -31.55 18.57
C GLY A 372 19.45 -30.11 18.84
N PRO A 373 18.78 -29.42 19.79
CA PRO A 373 19.15 -28.05 20.17
C PRO A 373 20.62 -27.98 20.60
N LYS A 374 21.26 -26.84 20.36
CA LYS A 374 22.65 -26.62 20.77
C LYS A 374 22.82 -26.88 22.27
N PRO A 375 23.90 -27.57 22.68
CA PRO A 375 24.13 -27.88 24.08
C PRO A 375 24.33 -26.60 24.90
N THR A 376 24.15 -26.66 26.21
CA THR A 376 24.40 -25.51 27.08
C THR A 376 25.88 -25.43 27.43
N ASN A 377 26.47 -24.23 27.37
CA ASN A 377 27.85 -24.01 27.80
C ASN A 377 28.01 -24.37 29.27
N TYR A 378 29.03 -25.18 29.55
CA TYR A 378 29.36 -25.64 30.89
C TYR A 378 30.86 -25.92 30.93
N ASP A 379 31.56 -25.48 31.97
CA ASP A 379 32.95 -25.89 32.23
C ASP A 379 33.01 -26.32 33.68
N GLY A 380 33.40 -27.57 33.91
CA GLY A 380 33.42 -28.16 35.24
C GLY A 380 33.96 -29.57 35.22
N TRP A 381 33.59 -30.36 36.22
CA TRP A 381 34.08 -31.70 36.46
C TRP A 381 32.92 -32.65 36.71
N MET A 382 33.06 -33.88 36.20
CA MET A 382 32.27 -35.03 36.59
C MET A 382 33.13 -35.88 37.53
N SER A 383 32.73 -35.98 38.78
CA SER A 383 33.44 -36.74 39.81
C SER A 383 32.61 -37.95 40.24
N VAL A 384 33.24 -39.10 40.41
CA VAL A 384 32.60 -40.32 40.89
C VAL A 384 33.30 -40.78 42.17
N GLU A 385 32.52 -41.06 43.21
CA GLU A 385 33.01 -41.58 44.49
C GLU A 385 32.06 -42.63 45.08
N PRO A 386 32.57 -43.62 45.83
CA PRO A 386 31.73 -44.49 46.62
C PRO A 386 31.20 -43.77 47.87
N ALA A 387 29.90 -43.89 48.16
CA ALA A 387 29.25 -43.25 49.30
C ALA A 387 29.29 -44.09 50.59
N THR A 388 29.24 -45.42 50.47
CA THR A 388 29.19 -46.35 51.60
C THR A 388 29.88 -47.68 51.27
N GLY A 389 30.57 -48.28 52.24
CA GLY A 389 31.03 -49.68 52.16
C GLY A 389 32.12 -50.01 51.14
N ALA A 390 32.65 -49.00 50.44
CA ALA A 390 33.67 -49.15 49.41
C ALA A 390 34.68 -48.00 49.44
N GLU A 391 35.91 -48.29 49.02
CA GLU A 391 36.99 -47.32 48.84
C GLU A 391 37.36 -47.24 47.36
N MET A 392 37.69 -46.05 46.89
CA MET A 392 38.13 -45.84 45.52
C MET A 392 39.66 -45.79 45.48
N HIS A 393 40.25 -46.63 44.64
CA HIS A 393 41.67 -46.68 44.40
C HIS A 393 41.93 -46.21 42.98
N ASP A 394 42.57 -45.05 42.85
CA ASP A 394 43.05 -44.51 41.57
C ASP A 394 44.57 -44.58 41.56
N ARG A 395 45.13 -45.61 40.90
CA ARG A 395 46.58 -45.83 40.81
C ARG A 395 46.96 -46.08 39.35
N ASP A 396 47.80 -45.21 38.78
CA ASP A 396 48.29 -45.30 37.40
C ASP A 396 47.18 -45.47 36.34
N GLY A 397 45.99 -44.92 36.58
CA GLY A 397 44.87 -44.93 35.63
C GLY A 397 43.99 -46.18 35.67
N ASP A 398 44.30 -47.15 36.53
CA ASP A 398 43.38 -48.25 36.86
C ASP A 398 42.41 -47.75 37.94
N ARG A 399 41.20 -47.38 37.49
CA ARG A 399 40.16 -46.76 38.32
C ARG A 399 39.30 -47.84 38.94
N THR A 400 39.73 -48.34 40.09
CA THR A 400 39.09 -49.49 40.73
C THR A 400 38.29 -49.06 41.95
N VAL A 401 37.05 -49.54 42.05
CA VAL A 401 36.22 -49.47 43.26
C VAL A 401 36.43 -50.76 44.04
N LEU A 402 36.99 -50.64 45.25
CA LEU A 402 37.21 -51.75 46.16
C LEU A 402 36.07 -51.81 47.18
N VAL A 403 35.24 -52.84 47.10
CA VAL A 403 34.11 -53.05 48.02
C VAL A 403 34.58 -53.92 49.20
N THR A 404 34.53 -53.36 50.41
CA THR A 404 34.96 -54.02 51.66
C THR A 404 33.80 -54.32 52.62
N SER A 405 32.56 -53.98 52.23
CA SER A 405 31.34 -54.17 53.01
C SER A 405 30.99 -55.67 53.21
N PRO A 406 30.51 -56.08 54.41
CA PRO A 406 30.05 -57.45 54.67
C PRO A 406 28.84 -57.89 53.82
N SER A 407 28.06 -56.94 53.30
CA SER A 407 26.86 -57.21 52.48
C SER A 407 27.10 -57.18 50.97
N GLY A 408 28.26 -56.71 50.52
CA GLY A 408 28.55 -56.51 49.09
C GLY A 408 27.87 -55.31 48.43
N ASP A 409 26.81 -54.76 49.04
CA ASP A 409 26.11 -53.56 48.56
C ASP A 409 26.96 -52.28 48.75
N PHE A 410 26.95 -51.39 47.77
CA PHE A 410 27.58 -50.08 47.84
C PHE A 410 26.87 -49.05 46.96
N ASP A 411 26.98 -47.78 47.33
CA ASP A 411 26.45 -46.67 46.55
C ASP A 411 27.56 -45.96 45.78
N LEU A 412 27.33 -45.65 44.50
CA LEU A 412 28.15 -44.69 43.76
C LEU A 412 27.45 -43.34 43.67
N VAL A 413 28.17 -42.28 43.99
CA VAL A 413 27.72 -40.90 43.85
C VAL A 413 28.48 -40.25 42.71
N VAL A 414 27.75 -39.79 41.70
CA VAL A 414 28.28 -39.03 40.58
C VAL A 414 27.93 -37.57 40.79
N THR A 415 28.92 -36.73 41.05
CA THR A 415 28.77 -35.30 41.27
C THR A 415 29.25 -34.53 40.04
N ILE A 416 28.37 -33.72 39.46
CA ILE A 416 28.72 -32.77 38.40
C ILE A 416 28.77 -31.38 39.04
N GLY A 417 29.91 -30.71 38.97
CA GLY A 417 30.10 -29.40 39.58
C GLY A 417 31.27 -28.61 38.99
N GLN A 418 31.44 -27.37 39.44
CA GLN A 418 32.52 -26.47 38.96
C GLN A 418 33.92 -26.88 39.46
N VAL A 419 33.98 -27.69 40.51
CA VAL A 419 35.22 -28.14 41.15
C VAL A 419 35.20 -29.66 41.25
N ALA A 420 36.32 -30.31 40.99
CA ALA A 420 36.48 -31.74 41.20
C ALA A 420 36.33 -32.09 42.70
N VAL A 421 35.65 -33.18 43.01
CA VAL A 421 35.51 -33.67 44.39
C VAL A 421 36.84 -34.30 44.82
N ALA A 422 37.32 -33.96 46.02
CA ALA A 422 38.57 -34.50 46.56
C ALA A 422 38.39 -35.98 46.95
N ALA A 423 39.38 -36.83 46.63
CA ALA A 423 39.34 -38.29 46.79
C ALA A 423 38.35 -39.05 45.87
N ALA A 424 37.78 -38.38 44.87
CA ALA A 424 36.98 -38.97 43.81
C ALA A 424 37.78 -39.14 42.51
N THR A 425 37.35 -40.06 41.64
CA THR A 425 37.79 -40.09 40.24
C THR A 425 37.08 -38.98 39.49
N ALA A 426 37.82 -37.99 38.99
CA ALA A 426 37.25 -36.81 38.35
C ALA A 426 37.78 -36.61 36.92
N GLU A 427 36.86 -36.30 36.01
CA GLU A 427 37.14 -35.95 34.62
C GLU A 427 36.56 -34.59 34.28
N ARG A 428 37.24 -33.85 33.40
CA ARG A 428 36.78 -32.53 32.98
C ARG A 428 35.60 -32.67 32.01
N LEU A 429 34.52 -31.93 32.29
CA LEU A 429 33.32 -31.85 31.47
C LEU A 429 33.17 -30.40 30.97
N SER A 430 33.59 -30.14 29.73
CA SER A 430 33.62 -28.79 29.15
C SER A 430 32.89 -28.72 27.80
N ILE A 431 32.00 -27.74 27.67
CA ILE A 431 31.16 -27.42 26.52
C ILE A 431 31.33 -25.94 26.22
N THR A 432 31.98 -25.62 25.10
CA THR A 432 32.40 -24.24 24.76
C THR A 432 31.65 -23.61 23.57
N ASP A 433 30.97 -24.42 22.75
CA ASP A 433 30.26 -23.96 21.53
C ASP A 433 28.72 -24.11 21.63
N GLY A 434 28.22 -23.87 22.84
CA GLY A 434 26.82 -24.01 23.24
C GLY A 434 26.10 -22.68 23.51
N VAL A 435 24.85 -22.78 23.98
CA VAL A 435 24.05 -21.64 24.44
C VAL A 435 24.40 -21.34 25.89
N SER A 436 24.48 -20.07 26.27
CA SER A 436 24.67 -19.71 27.68
C SER A 436 23.32 -19.72 28.40
N GLN A 437 23.12 -20.65 29.33
CA GLN A 437 21.97 -20.67 30.25
C GLN A 437 22.47 -20.72 31.70
N GLU A 438 21.61 -20.35 32.65
CA GLU A 438 21.96 -20.36 34.08
C GLU A 438 22.01 -21.78 34.65
N ARG A 439 21.20 -22.70 34.13
CA ARG A 439 21.16 -24.09 34.58
C ARG A 439 21.37 -25.04 33.41
N VAL A 440 22.12 -26.11 33.66
CA VAL A 440 22.39 -27.19 32.72
C VAL A 440 21.85 -28.47 33.33
N GLU A 441 21.03 -29.18 32.57
CA GLU A 441 20.59 -30.53 32.93
C GLU A 441 21.47 -31.55 32.22
N PHE A 442 22.14 -32.40 32.99
CA PHE A 442 22.81 -33.60 32.50
C PHE A 442 22.00 -34.82 32.90
N VAL A 443 21.91 -35.83 32.05
CA VAL A 443 21.40 -37.14 32.44
C VAL A 443 22.61 -38.04 32.66
N VAL A 444 22.80 -38.48 33.90
CA VAL A 444 23.88 -39.39 34.27
C VAL A 444 23.35 -40.81 34.19
N GLU A 445 23.94 -41.61 33.33
CA GLU A 445 23.62 -43.01 33.13
C GLU A 445 24.75 -43.88 33.66
N LEU A 446 24.42 -45.02 34.26
CA LEU A 446 25.37 -46.03 34.69
C LEU A 446 25.06 -47.34 33.95
N ASP A 447 25.98 -47.73 33.09
CA ASP A 447 25.92 -48.95 32.29
C ASP A 447 27.00 -49.93 32.76
N SER A 448 26.82 -51.22 32.51
CA SER A 448 27.75 -52.26 32.96
C SER A 448 27.66 -53.51 32.08
N ASP A 449 28.76 -54.26 32.01
CA ASP A 449 28.79 -55.60 31.41
C ASP A 449 27.91 -56.58 32.20
N GLU A 450 27.74 -56.35 33.50
CA GLU A 450 26.83 -57.05 34.38
C GLU A 450 25.43 -56.38 34.39
N PRO A 451 24.36 -57.04 33.89
CA PRO A 451 23.04 -56.42 33.79
C PRO A 451 22.43 -55.99 35.14
N SER A 452 22.76 -56.69 36.23
CA SER A 452 22.26 -56.37 37.57
C SER A 452 22.78 -55.04 38.12
N LEU A 453 23.90 -54.53 37.57
CA LEU A 453 24.52 -53.27 37.97
C LEU A 453 24.08 -52.08 37.10
N ARG A 454 23.23 -52.28 36.09
CA ARG A 454 22.80 -51.20 35.19
C ARG A 454 21.71 -50.34 35.83
N HIS A 455 21.84 -49.01 35.69
CA HIS A 455 20.82 -48.06 36.14
C HIS A 455 20.38 -47.12 35.02
N PRO A 456 19.07 -46.77 34.98
CA PRO A 456 18.58 -45.77 34.04
C PRO A 456 19.17 -44.39 34.36
N GLY A 457 19.13 -43.51 33.36
CA GLY A 457 19.61 -42.14 33.49
C GLY A 457 18.90 -41.35 34.58
N ILE A 458 19.69 -40.73 35.48
CA ILE A 458 19.21 -39.83 36.52
C ILE A 458 19.50 -38.37 36.09
N PRO A 459 18.51 -37.47 36.04
CA PRO A 459 18.73 -36.08 35.72
C PRO A 459 19.45 -35.35 36.86
N VAL A 460 20.50 -34.62 36.53
CA VAL A 460 21.36 -33.83 37.40
C VAL A 460 21.37 -32.39 36.86
N VAL A 461 20.67 -31.50 37.57
CA VAL A 461 20.56 -30.08 37.18
C VAL A 461 21.57 -29.27 37.99
N VAL A 462 22.50 -28.63 37.30
CA VAL A 462 23.60 -27.84 37.90
C VAL A 462 23.51 -26.39 37.45
N ASP A 463 23.81 -25.45 38.33
CA ASP A 463 24.05 -24.06 37.93
C ASP A 463 25.34 -23.98 37.10
N ALA A 464 25.24 -23.40 35.90
CA ALA A 464 26.31 -23.36 34.91
C ALA A 464 27.55 -22.58 35.37
N ARG A 465 27.42 -21.73 36.40
CA ARG A 465 28.47 -20.84 36.88
C ARG A 465 28.94 -21.18 38.29
N ARG A 466 28.02 -21.53 39.19
CA ARG A 466 28.32 -21.77 40.61
C ARG A 466 27.34 -22.77 41.21
N GLY A 467 27.60 -24.06 40.99
CA GLY A 467 26.84 -25.12 41.62
C GLY A 467 27.48 -26.49 41.45
N SER A 468 26.91 -27.45 42.18
CA SER A 468 27.12 -28.88 41.98
C SER A 468 25.82 -29.61 42.28
N ALA A 469 25.55 -30.69 41.56
CA ALA A 469 24.48 -31.62 41.88
C ALA A 469 24.97 -33.04 41.66
N SER A 470 24.33 -33.99 42.34
CA SER A 470 24.79 -35.37 42.38
C SER A 470 23.66 -36.36 42.08
N ALA A 471 23.99 -37.42 41.37
CA ALA A 471 23.17 -38.63 41.22
C ALA A 471 23.74 -39.74 42.09
N ARG A 472 22.87 -40.53 42.71
CA ARG A 472 23.26 -41.70 43.52
C ARG A 472 22.72 -42.97 42.87
N PHE A 473 23.60 -43.95 42.70
CA PHE A 473 23.30 -45.28 42.16
C PHE A 473 23.56 -46.32 43.25
N ALA A 474 22.51 -47.05 43.62
CA ALA A 474 22.60 -48.11 44.62
C ALA A 474 22.88 -49.44 43.94
N LEU A 475 24.09 -49.97 44.10
CA LEU A 475 24.57 -51.16 43.41
C LEU A 475 24.53 -52.36 44.35
N GLN A 476 23.88 -53.43 43.90
CA GLN A 476 23.81 -54.70 44.60
C GLN A 476 24.47 -55.76 43.72
N PRO A 477 25.56 -56.40 44.17
CA PRO A 477 26.19 -57.46 43.38
C PRO A 477 25.28 -58.68 43.27
N ALA A 478 25.35 -59.39 42.15
CA ALA A 478 24.65 -60.65 41.99
C ALA A 478 25.09 -61.67 43.06
N ALA A 479 24.16 -62.52 43.52
CA ALA A 479 24.39 -63.48 44.60
C ALA A 479 25.42 -64.59 44.28
N GLU A 480 25.86 -64.70 43.02
CA GLU A 480 26.86 -65.64 42.56
C GLU A 480 28.25 -64.99 42.48
N ARG A 481 29.28 -65.73 42.91
CA ARG A 481 30.67 -65.25 42.92
C ARG A 481 31.11 -64.99 41.47
N MET A 482 31.39 -63.72 41.14
CA MET A 482 31.88 -63.32 39.81
C MET A 482 33.35 -63.71 39.66
N ASP A 483 33.67 -64.37 38.54
CA ASP A 483 35.05 -64.81 38.22
C ASP A 483 35.93 -63.65 37.73
N GLU A 484 35.34 -62.65 37.08
CA GLU A 484 36.02 -61.44 36.58
C GLU A 484 35.37 -60.17 37.17
N PRO A 485 36.17 -59.10 37.45
CA PRO A 485 35.64 -57.84 37.95
C PRO A 485 34.81 -57.12 36.88
N PRO A 486 33.53 -56.76 37.15
CA PRO A 486 32.69 -56.11 36.15
C PRO A 486 33.14 -54.67 35.92
N TRP A 487 32.90 -54.21 34.70
CA TRP A 487 33.13 -52.83 34.27
C TRP A 487 31.87 -51.99 34.43
N LEU A 488 32.05 -50.75 34.88
CA LEU A 488 31.03 -49.72 34.97
C LEU A 488 31.39 -48.56 34.02
N TRP A 489 30.44 -48.17 33.19
CA TRP A 489 30.52 -46.97 32.34
C TRP A 489 29.53 -45.92 32.84
N ILE A 490 30.06 -44.85 33.41
CA ILE A 490 29.27 -43.72 33.89
C ILE A 490 29.33 -42.63 32.85
N ARG A 491 28.18 -42.31 32.24
CA ARG A 491 28.08 -41.35 31.14
C ARG A 491 27.26 -40.14 31.56
N ALA A 492 27.81 -38.94 31.41
CA ALA A 492 27.04 -37.70 31.46
C ALA A 492 26.59 -37.34 30.05
N THR A 493 25.28 -37.34 29.82
CA THR A 493 24.67 -36.95 28.55
C THR A 493 23.95 -35.60 28.69
N HIS A 494 23.93 -34.82 27.61
CA HIS A 494 23.14 -33.59 27.52
C HIS A 494 22.33 -33.64 26.22
N GLY A 495 21.01 -33.65 26.34
CA GLY A 495 20.11 -33.93 25.20
C GLY A 495 20.32 -35.35 24.67
N ARG A 496 20.81 -35.49 23.44
CA ARG A 496 21.09 -36.79 22.79
C ARG A 496 22.59 -37.07 22.60
N ARG A 497 23.45 -36.31 23.29
CA ARG A 497 24.90 -36.35 23.13
C ARG A 497 25.55 -36.78 24.43
N THR A 498 26.43 -37.78 24.38
CA THR A 498 27.34 -38.10 25.48
C THR A 498 28.41 -37.02 25.55
N MET A 499 28.49 -36.33 26.67
CA MET A 499 29.42 -35.21 26.87
C MET A 499 30.70 -35.66 27.55
N GLN A 500 30.61 -36.60 28.49
CA GLN A 500 31.75 -37.23 29.15
C GLN A 500 31.42 -38.64 29.62
N SER A 501 32.44 -39.49 29.75
CA SER A 501 32.34 -40.85 30.28
C SER A 501 33.50 -41.14 31.24
N ILE A 502 33.22 -41.84 32.35
CA ILE A 502 34.22 -42.41 33.26
C ILE A 502 34.01 -43.92 33.28
N GLU A 503 35.11 -44.66 33.16
CA GLU A 503 35.13 -46.12 33.22
C GLU A 503 35.73 -46.54 34.56
N LEU A 504 35.10 -47.51 35.24
CA LEU A 504 35.53 -48.04 36.52
C LEU A 504 35.49 -49.57 36.48
N SER A 505 36.36 -50.23 37.23
CA SER A 505 36.29 -51.67 37.52
C SER A 505 35.89 -51.90 38.98
N VAL A 506 35.08 -52.93 39.26
CA VAL A 506 34.64 -53.24 40.64
C VAL A 506 35.33 -54.51 41.13
N THR A 507 35.94 -54.44 42.32
CA THR A 507 36.62 -55.57 42.97
C THR A 507 36.15 -55.74 44.41
N TRP A 508 36.14 -56.96 44.92
CA TRP A 508 35.69 -57.28 46.29
C TRP A 508 36.84 -57.83 47.13
N SER A 509 36.97 -57.33 48.37
CA SER A 509 37.93 -57.84 49.35
C SER A 509 37.22 -58.59 50.48
N ALA A 510 37.79 -59.72 50.93
CA ALA A 510 37.21 -60.60 51.94
C ALA A 510 37.68 -60.32 53.39
N GLU A 511 38.49 -59.29 53.66
CA GLU A 511 39.09 -59.07 54.99
C GLU A 511 38.74 -57.70 55.59
N ALA A 512 37.89 -57.73 56.63
CA ALA A 512 37.82 -56.64 57.60
C ALA A 512 39.08 -56.67 58.47
N SER A 513 40.01 -55.74 58.25
CA SER A 513 41.22 -55.63 59.05
C SER A 513 40.88 -55.19 60.48
N VAL A 514 40.88 -56.15 61.41
CA VAL A 514 40.94 -55.88 62.85
C VAL A 514 42.30 -55.27 63.15
N THR A 515 42.33 -53.96 63.34
CA THR A 515 43.49 -53.25 63.89
C THR A 515 43.65 -53.64 65.36
N THR A 516 44.60 -54.52 65.65
CA THR A 516 45.20 -54.61 67.00
C THR A 516 46.60 -54.02 66.93
N GLY A 517 46.73 -52.84 67.53
CA GLY A 517 48.02 -52.25 67.84
C GLY A 517 48.77 -53.13 68.83
N GLY A 518 49.99 -53.51 68.46
CA GLY A 518 51.00 -54.08 69.36
C GLY A 518 52.34 -53.44 69.03
N GLY A 519 52.72 -52.40 69.78
CA GLY A 519 54.03 -51.79 69.70
C GLY A 519 55.03 -52.49 70.63
N ARG A 520 56.32 -52.40 70.24
CA ARG A 520 57.57 -52.66 71.02
C ARG A 520 57.75 -54.11 71.51
N GLU A 521 58.92 -54.73 71.39
CA GLU A 521 60.34 -54.30 71.32
C GLU A 521 61.12 -55.10 70.28
#